data_AF-A0A7Y8IVC3-F1
#
_entry.id   AF-A0A7Y8IVC3-F1
#
_cell.length_a   1.000
_cell.length_b   1.000
_cell.length_c   1.000
_cell.angle_alpha   90.00
_cell.angle_beta   90.00
_cell.angle_gamma   90.00
#
_symmetry.space_group_name_H-M   'P 1'
#
loop_
_entity.id
_entity.type
_entity.pdbx_description
1 polymer ?
#
loop_
_entity_poly.entity_id
_entity_poly.type
_entity_poly.pdbx_seq_one_letter_code
_entity_poly.pdbx_strand_id
1 'polypeptide(L)'
;MRGEINERILKRDGIKRYTLDVDAMEIMGKKADALFTYNGNRRYIPVAGFLYETPVCLYDEFREGNAAPAFGQKDERRQALKIDIIVF
;
A
#
# COMPACT_ATOMS: atom_id res chain seq x y z
N MET A 1 -7.56 14.05 6.64
CA MET A 1 -8.61 13.14 7.14
C MET A 1 -8.09 11.74 7.51
N ARG A 2 -7.71 10.82 6.60
CA ARG A 2 -7.22 9.46 6.98
C ARG A 2 -5.96 9.50 7.85
N GLY A 3 -4.94 10.27 7.44
CA GLY A 3 -3.67 10.37 8.16
C GLY A 3 -3.83 10.82 9.63
N GLU A 4 -4.73 11.76 9.90
CA GLU A 4 -5.00 12.24 11.26
C GLU A 4 -5.69 11.20 12.15
N ILE A 5 -6.60 10.39 11.58
CA ILE A 5 -7.27 9.31 12.31
C ILE A 5 -6.27 8.20 12.62
N ASN A 6 -5.48 7.78 11.64
CA ASN A 6 -4.43 6.78 11.82
C ASN A 6 -3.43 7.24 12.89
N GLU A 7 -2.97 8.50 12.85
CA GLU A 7 -2.06 9.04 13.85
C GLU A 7 -2.64 8.97 15.28
N ARG A 8 -3.94 9.24 15.45
CA ARG A 8 -4.61 9.13 16.76
C ARG A 8 -4.74 7.70 17.26
N ILE A 9 -4.96 6.74 16.37
CA ILE A 9 -5.03 5.31 16.71
C ILE A 9 -3.65 4.83 17.15
N LEU A 10 -2.63 5.09 16.33
CA LEU A 10 -1.26 4.61 16.54
C LEU A 10 -0.58 5.26 17.76
N LYS A 11 -1.02 6.44 18.19
CA LYS A 11 -0.57 7.06 19.45
C LYS A 11 -1.14 6.38 20.71
N ARG A 12 -2.25 5.64 20.59
CA ARG A 12 -3.00 5.09 21.74
C ARG A 12 -2.66 3.64 22.08
N ASP A 13 -2.12 2.87 21.14
CA ASP A 13 -1.80 1.45 21.37
C ASP A 13 -0.47 1.23 22.11
N GLY A 14 0.38 2.25 22.24
CA GLY A 14 1.65 2.17 22.96
C GLY A 14 2.75 1.40 22.21
N ILE A 15 2.53 1.04 20.94
CA ILE A 15 3.51 0.34 20.12
C ILE A 15 4.54 1.35 19.60
N LYS A 16 5.82 1.06 19.82
CA LYS A 16 6.92 1.95 19.44
C LYS A 16 7.43 1.71 18.03
N ARG A 17 7.21 0.51 17.49
CA ARG A 17 7.75 0.07 16.22
C ARG A 17 6.75 -0.82 15.51
N TYR A 18 6.54 -0.54 14.23
CA TYR A 18 5.60 -1.27 13.41
C TYR A 18 6.27 -1.93 12.23
N THR A 19 5.61 -2.96 11.73
CA THR A 19 5.99 -3.63 10.49
C THR A 19 5.00 -3.21 9.41
N LEU A 20 5.52 -2.59 8.35
CA LEU A 20 4.73 -2.22 7.18
C LEU A 20 4.84 -3.35 6.15
N ASP A 21 3.69 -3.95 5.86
CA ASP A 21 3.52 -4.94 4.81
C ASP A 21 2.92 -4.26 3.58
N VAL A 22 3.58 -4.39 2.43
CA VAL A 22 3.17 -3.74 1.18
C VAL A 22 2.86 -4.81 0.15
N ASP A 23 1.57 -5.01 -0.07
CA ASP A 23 1.07 -6.03 -0.99
C ASP A 23 0.59 -5.41 -2.30
N ALA A 24 0.94 -6.08 -3.41
CA ALA A 24 0.35 -5.84 -4.71
C ALA A 24 -0.70 -6.91 -5.00
N MET A 25 -1.96 -6.50 -5.14
CA MET A 25 -3.07 -7.41 -5.41
C MET A 25 -3.37 -7.44 -6.90
N GLU A 26 -3.50 -8.62 -7.49
CA GLU A 26 -3.85 -8.75 -8.91
C GLU A 26 -5.36 -9.00 -9.05
N ILE A 27 -6.07 -8.02 -9.62
CA ILE A 27 -7.52 -8.11 -9.83
C ILE A 27 -7.81 -8.32 -11.31
N MET A 28 -8.44 -9.45 -11.63
CA MET A 28 -8.94 -9.71 -12.98
C MET A 28 -10.16 -8.83 -13.27
N GLY A 29 -9.97 -7.80 -14.10
CA GLY A 29 -11.05 -6.97 -14.60
C GLY A 29 -11.51 -7.44 -15.98
N LYS A 30 -12.82 -7.69 -16.17
CA LYS A 30 -13.43 -7.84 -17.50
C LYS A 30 -13.67 -6.48 -18.20
N LYS A 31 -12.99 -5.41 -17.76
CA LYS A 31 -13.24 -4.04 -18.22
C LYS A 31 -12.37 -3.70 -19.43
N ALA A 32 -12.96 -3.02 -20.41
CA ALA A 32 -12.30 -2.62 -21.65
C ALA A 32 -11.05 -1.74 -21.41
N ASP A 33 -11.01 -1.05 -20.27
CA ASP A 33 -10.01 -0.03 -19.93
C ASP A 33 -8.79 -0.57 -19.16
N ALA A 34 -8.74 -1.85 -18.81
CA ALA A 34 -7.59 -2.42 -18.10
C ALA A 34 -6.37 -2.51 -19.04
N LEU A 35 -5.24 -1.95 -18.63
CA LEU A 35 -4.00 -1.97 -19.41
C LEU A 35 -3.32 -3.33 -19.29
N PHE A 36 -2.52 -3.67 -20.31
CA PHE A 36 -1.72 -4.89 -20.28
C PHE A 36 -0.64 -4.78 -19.20
N THR A 37 -0.58 -5.77 -18.33
CA THR A 37 0.50 -5.96 -17.37
C THR A 37 1.76 -6.47 -18.07
N TYR A 38 2.91 -6.43 -17.39
CA TYR A 38 4.18 -6.98 -17.89
C TYR A 38 4.11 -8.48 -18.25
N ASN A 39 3.14 -9.20 -17.68
CA ASN A 39 2.86 -10.61 -17.98
C ASN A 39 1.87 -10.81 -19.14
N GLY A 40 1.53 -9.74 -19.87
CA GLY A 40 0.66 -9.79 -21.05
C GLY A 40 -0.83 -9.93 -20.76
N ASN A 41 -1.26 -9.80 -19.50
CA ASN A 41 -2.67 -9.92 -19.11
C ASN A 41 -3.29 -8.54 -18.84
N ARG A 42 -4.58 -8.33 -19.16
CA ARG A 42 -5.30 -7.10 -18.76
C ARG A 42 -5.80 -7.20 -17.33
N ARG A 43 -5.14 -6.52 -16.40
CA ARG A 43 -5.42 -6.64 -14.96
C ARG A 43 -5.11 -5.33 -14.24
N TYR A 44 -5.79 -5.10 -13.13
CA TYR A 44 -5.42 -4.03 -12.20
C TYR A 44 -4.45 -4.57 -11.16
N ILE A 45 -3.49 -3.74 -10.75
CA ILE A 45 -2.51 -4.08 -9.70
C ILE A 45 -2.58 -3.02 -8.61
N PRO A 46 -3.70 -2.89 -7.86
CA PRO A 46 -3.70 -2.05 -6.68
C PRO A 46 -2.62 -2.50 -5.69
N VAL A 47 -1.99 -1.51 -5.06
CA VAL A 47 -1.01 -1.70 -4.00
C VAL A 47 -1.57 -1.11 -2.72
N ALA A 48 -1.44 -1.82 -1.62
CA ALA A 48 -1.86 -1.33 -0.31
C ALA A 48 -0.81 -1.66 0.75
N GLY A 49 -0.59 -0.72 1.66
CA GLY A 49 0.34 -0.82 2.77
C GLY A 49 -0.41 -0.91 4.10
N PHE A 50 -0.32 -2.07 4.75
CA PHE A 50 -0.95 -2.33 6.05
C PHE A 50 0.10 -2.48 7.14
N LEU A 51 -0.26 -2.09 8.36
CA LEU A 51 0.55 -2.43 9.52
C LEU A 51 0.25 -3.88 9.93
N TYR A 52 1.28 -4.64 10.28
CA TYR A 52 1.09 -6.01 10.74
C TYR A 52 0.46 -6.05 12.13
N GLU A 53 0.90 -5.16 13.03
CA GLU A 53 0.50 -5.17 14.43
C GLU A 53 -0.91 -4.61 14.65
N THR A 54 -1.42 -3.81 13.71
CA THR A 54 -2.77 -3.22 13.78
C THR A 54 -3.39 -3.19 12.40
N PRO A 55 -4.72 -3.40 12.24
CA PRO A 55 -5.38 -3.43 10.93
C PRO A 55 -5.57 -2.02 10.33
N VAL A 56 -4.51 -1.20 10.35
CA VAL A 56 -4.47 0.16 9.85
C VAL A 56 -3.83 0.15 8.46
N CYS A 57 -4.58 0.63 7.47
CA CYS A 57 -4.07 0.93 6.15
C CYS A 57 -3.43 2.32 6.12
N LEU A 58 -2.12 2.39 5.86
CA LEU A 58 -1.40 3.66 5.74
C LEU A 58 -1.44 4.21 4.31
N TYR A 59 -1.45 3.32 3.34
CA TYR A 59 -1.31 3.64 1.94
C TYR A 59 -2.16 2.73 1.08
N ASP A 60 -2.76 3.31 0.05
CA ASP A 60 -3.48 2.62 -0.99
C ASP A 60 -3.23 3.38 -2.30
N GLU A 61 -2.90 2.65 -3.36
CA GLU A 61 -2.80 3.18 -4.71
C GLU A 61 -3.41 2.19 -5.69
N PHE A 62 -4.35 2.68 -6.48
CA PHE A 62 -4.95 1.89 -7.54
C PHE A 62 -4.12 2.03 -8.82
N ARG A 63 -3.43 0.96 -9.25
CA ARG A 63 -2.65 0.95 -10.49
C ARG A 63 -3.39 0.23 -11.60
N GLU A 64 -3.38 0.84 -12.78
CA GLU A 64 -4.08 0.36 -13.99
C GLU A 64 -3.45 -0.87 -14.65
N GLY A 65 -2.32 -1.36 -14.13
CA GLY A 65 -1.70 -2.63 -14.51
C GLY A 65 -0.39 -2.51 -15.29
N ASN A 66 -0.10 -1.37 -15.91
CA ASN A 66 1.14 -1.16 -16.68
C ASN A 66 2.37 -0.78 -15.83
N ALA A 67 2.19 -0.48 -14.55
CA ALA A 67 3.26 -0.18 -13.62
C ALA A 67 3.72 -1.45 -12.89
N ALA A 68 5.03 -1.73 -12.91
CA ALA A 68 5.59 -2.83 -12.14
C ALA A 68 5.31 -2.61 -10.64
N PRO A 69 5.06 -3.69 -9.84
CA PRO A 69 4.84 -3.55 -8.40
C PRO A 69 5.95 -2.79 -7.65
N ALA A 70 7.19 -2.89 -8.15
CA ALA A 70 8.36 -2.21 -7.60
C ALA A 70 8.46 -0.70 -7.97
N PHE A 71 7.68 -0.23 -8.93
CA PHE A 71 7.69 1.16 -9.36
C PHE A 71 6.96 2.03 -8.32
N GLY A 72 7.62 3.04 -7.76
CA GLY A 72 7.01 3.96 -6.77
C GLY A 72 7.23 3.63 -5.29
N GLN A 73 7.76 2.45 -4.95
CA GLN A 73 7.94 1.99 -3.55
C GLN A 73 8.77 2.91 -2.64
N LYS A 74 9.55 3.85 -3.19
CA LYS A 74 10.38 4.79 -2.41
C LYS A 74 9.57 5.94 -1.82
N ASP A 75 8.51 6.39 -2.48
CA ASP A 75 7.67 7.49 -1.99
C ASP A 75 6.66 7.00 -0.94
N GLU A 76 6.26 5.73 -1.02
CA GLU A 76 5.43 5.02 -0.04
C GLU A 76 6.07 5.00 1.37
N ARG A 77 7.40 4.83 1.44
CA ARG A 77 8.17 4.81 2.70
C ARG A 77 8.23 6.17 3.40
N ARG A 78 8.06 7.27 2.66
CA ARG A 78 8.18 8.64 3.20
C ARG A 78 6.93 9.09 3.96
N GLN A 79 5.74 8.65 3.57
CA GLN A 79 4.49 9.01 4.27
C GLN A 79 4.44 8.41 5.69
N ALA A 80 5.16 7.30 5.90
CA ALA A 80 5.28 6.56 7.14
C ALA A 80 6.17 7.23 8.21
N LEU A 81 6.93 8.29 7.86
CA LEU A 81 8.04 8.86 8.66
C LEU A 81 7.69 9.57 9.98
N LYS A 82 6.47 9.46 10.49
CA LYS A 82 6.15 9.96 11.85
C LYS A 82 6.21 8.88 12.94
N ILE A 83 6.48 7.63 12.54
CA ILE A 83 6.46 6.46 13.41
C ILE A 83 7.60 5.54 12.97
N ASP A 84 8.29 4.89 13.92
CA ASP A 84 9.36 3.95 13.57
C ASP A 84 8.77 2.72 12.88
N ILE A 85 9.11 2.53 11.60
CA ILE A 85 8.57 1.46 10.75
C ILE A 85 9.70 0.61 10.19
N ILE A 86 9.53 -0.71 10.26
CA ILE A 86 10.31 -1.72 9.54
C ILE A 86 9.56 -2.08 8.27
N VAL A 87 10.25 -2.10 7.15
CA VAL A 87 9.71 -2.55 5.86
C VAL A 87 10.41 -3.85 5.50
N PHE A 88 9.64 -4.88 5.15
CA PHE A 88 10.16 -6.15 4.61
C PHE A 88 9.88 -6.26 3.11
#